data_AF-A0A2V6ZU19-F1
#
_entry.id   AF-A0A2V6ZU19-F1
#
_cell.length_a   1.000
_cell.length_b   1.000
_cell.length_c   1.000
_cell.angle_alpha   90.00
_cell.angle_beta   90.00
_cell.angle_gamma   90.00
#
_symmetry.space_group_name_H-M   'P 1'
#
loop_
_entity.id
_entity.type
_entity.pdbx_description
1 polymer ?
#
loop_
_entity_poly.entity_id
_entity_poly.type
_entity_poly.pdbx_seq_one_letter_code
_entity_poly.pdbx_strand_id
1 'polypeptide(L)'
;MSGPLGNAPLILTIAEDGSFQGLLYVEPKYKEIRGTISVIRPGTMRYEGTDGNGRVTLREENGKRVLRFVRDGGGGGAELTPTK
;
A
#
# COMPACT_ATOMS: atom_id res chain seq x y z
N MET A 1 -13.40 8.15 12.82
CA MET A 1 -14.15 7.26 11.91
C MET A 1 -13.29 6.03 11.61
N SER A 2 -13.65 4.87 12.13
CA SER A 2 -13.01 3.59 11.81
C SER A 2 -13.82 2.91 10.70
N GLY A 3 -13.31 2.94 9.47
CA GLY A 3 -13.80 2.05 8.40
C GLY A 3 -13.45 0.58 8.73
N PRO A 4 -14.11 -0.40 8.10
CA PRO A 4 -13.84 -1.80 8.41
C PRO A 4 -12.36 -2.09 8.19
N LEU A 5 -11.68 -2.51 9.27
CA LEU A 5 -10.38 -3.17 9.18
C LEU A 5 -10.63 -4.54 8.55
N GLY A 6 -10.70 -4.56 7.23
CA GLY A 6 -10.94 -5.77 6.44
C GLY A 6 -9.66 -6.19 5.72
N ASN A 7 -9.36 -7.48 5.76
CA ASN A 7 -8.43 -8.07 4.80
C ASN A 7 -9.15 -8.10 3.45
N ALA A 8 -8.68 -7.30 2.50
CA ALA A 8 -9.22 -7.23 1.15
C ALA A 8 -8.14 -7.66 0.15
N PRO A 9 -8.48 -8.49 -0.85
CA PRO A 9 -7.57 -8.76 -1.96
C PRO A 9 -7.23 -7.46 -2.69
N LEU A 10 -5.93 -7.27 -2.93
CA LEU A 10 -5.40 -6.17 -3.72
C LEU A 10 -4.47 -6.75 -4.78
N ILE A 11 -4.73 -6.43 -6.03
CA ILE A 11 -3.73 -6.54 -7.10
C ILE A 11 -3.04 -5.20 -7.17
N LEU A 12 -1.71 -5.17 -7.04
CA LEU A 12 -0.90 -3.96 -7.12
C LEU A 12 0.22 -4.16 -8.13
N THR A 13 0.29 -3.29 -9.12
CA THR A 13 1.40 -3.22 -10.07
C THR A 13 2.22 -1.98 -9.72
N ILE A 14 3.53 -2.17 -9.52
CA ILE A 14 4.48 -1.08 -9.25
C ILE A 14 5.46 -1.05 -10.42
N ALA A 15 5.56 0.09 -11.09
CA ALA A 15 6.52 0.31 -12.18
C ALA A 15 7.90 0.67 -11.64
N GLU A 16 8.91 0.66 -12.51
CA GLU A 16 10.31 0.93 -12.14
C GLU A 16 10.53 2.34 -11.57
N ASP A 17 9.71 3.31 -11.99
CA ASP A 17 9.73 4.69 -11.49
C ASP A 17 9.02 4.86 -10.12
N GLY A 18 8.53 3.76 -9.55
CA GLY A 18 7.79 3.75 -8.29
C GLY A 18 6.32 4.14 -8.41
N SER A 19 5.82 4.49 -9.60
CA SER A 19 4.39 4.64 -9.83
C SER A 19 3.68 3.31 -9.60
N PHE A 20 2.48 3.36 -9.03
CA PHE A 20 1.69 2.17 -8.80
C PHE A 20 0.23 2.37 -9.18
N GLN A 21 -0.38 1.27 -9.61
CA GLN A 21 -1.81 1.13 -9.82
C GLN A 21 -2.28 -0.15 -9.15
N GLY A 22 -3.41 -0.08 -8.46
CA GLY A 22 -4.01 -1.24 -7.83
C GLY A 22 -5.52 -1.30 -7.96
N LEU A 23 -6.04 -2.52 -7.83
CA LEU A 23 -7.47 -2.84 -7.82
C LEU A 23 -7.78 -3.52 -6.50
N LEU A 24 -8.41 -2.77 -5.59
CA LEU A 24 -8.84 -3.23 -4.28
C LEU A 24 -10.27 -3.77 -4.39
N TYR A 25 -10.50 -5.02 -3.99
CA TYR A 25 -11.86 -5.56 -3.89
C TYR A 25 -12.45 -5.24 -2.53
N VAL A 26 -13.37 -4.26 -2.48
CA VAL A 26 -14.17 -3.95 -1.30
C VAL A 26 -15.62 -4.20 -1.66
N GLU A 27 -16.16 -5.34 -1.21
CA GLU A 27 -17.49 -5.79 -1.58
C GLU A 27 -18.54 -4.66 -1.48
N PRO A 28 -19.34 -4.42 -2.53
CA PRO A 28 -19.48 -5.19 -3.78
C PRO A 28 -18.67 -4.64 -4.97
N LYS A 29 -17.71 -3.73 -4.76
CA LYS A 29 -17.05 -2.99 -5.83
C LYS A 29 -15.55 -3.15 -5.83
N TYR A 30 -14.99 -3.11 -7.04
CA TYR A 30 -13.58 -2.81 -7.20
C TYR A 30 -13.37 -1.31 -7.04
N LYS A 31 -12.35 -0.96 -6.28
CA LYS A 31 -11.86 0.40 -6.15
C LYS A 31 -10.46 0.48 -6.75
N GLU A 32 -10.29 1.34 -7.74
CA GLU A 32 -8.97 1.67 -8.23
C GLU A 32 -8.21 2.55 -7.23
N ILE A 33 -6.95 2.23 -7.01
CA ILE A 33 -6.00 3.06 -6.28
C ILE A 33 -4.80 3.33 -7.18
N ARG A 34 -4.29 4.56 -7.13
CA ARG A 34 -3.09 4.99 -7.86
C ARG A 34 -2.23 5.86 -6.98
N GLY A 35 -0.93 5.90 -7.28
CA GLY A 35 0.01 6.77 -6.60
C GLY A 35 1.45 6.51 -7.00
N THR A 36 2.37 7.01 -6.20
CA THR A 36 3.81 6.81 -6.36
C THR A 36 4.42 6.45 -5.01
N ILE A 37 5.38 5.53 -5.00
CA ILE A 37 6.26 5.24 -3.87
C ILE A 37 7.59 5.94 -4.15
N SER A 38 8.06 6.76 -3.20
CA SER A 38 9.31 7.49 -3.33
C SER A 38 10.23 7.21 -2.14
N VAL A 39 11.51 7.01 -2.43
CA VAL A 39 12.57 6.94 -1.41
C VAL A 39 13.01 8.36 -1.08
N ILE A 40 12.74 8.83 0.13
CA ILE A 40 13.14 10.18 0.55
C ILE A 40 14.59 10.20 1.04
N ARG A 41 15.00 9.11 1.71
CA ARG A 41 16.37 8.83 2.16
C ARG A 41 16.50 7.33 2.43
N PRO A 42 17.72 6.77 2.55
CA PRO A 42 17.88 5.35 2.84
C PRO A 42 17.02 4.87 4.01
N GLY A 43 16.25 3.78 3.79
CA GLY A 43 15.34 3.21 4.79
C GLY A 43 14.06 4.02 5.07
N THR A 44 13.84 5.17 4.41
CA THR A 44 12.64 6.00 4.55
C THR A 44 11.93 6.13 3.20
N MET A 45 10.82 5.42 3.06
CA MET A 45 9.95 5.51 1.87
C MET A 45 8.62 6.18 2.23
N ARG A 46 8.09 6.95 1.28
CA ARG A 46 6.77 7.55 1.34
C ARG A 46 5.93 7.05 0.18
N TYR A 47 4.62 7.15 0.32
CA TYR A 47 3.72 7.05 -0.82
C TYR A 47 2.83 8.29 -0.87
N GLU A 48 2.50 8.67 -2.09
CA GLU A 48 1.52 9.69 -2.39
C GLU A 48 0.48 9.06 -3.29
N GLY A 49 -0.78 9.06 -2.85
CA GLY A 49 -1.82 8.29 -3.50
C GLY A 49 -3.17 8.99 -3.52
N THR A 50 -4.00 8.52 -4.43
CA THR A 50 -5.41 8.92 -4.60
C THR A 50 -6.23 8.87 -3.30
N ASP A 51 -5.92 7.95 -2.39
CA ASP A 51 -6.62 7.77 -1.10
C ASP A 51 -5.84 8.32 0.11
N GLY A 52 -4.90 9.23 -0.17
CA GLY A 52 -4.07 9.90 0.80
C GLY A 52 -2.60 9.47 0.72
N ASN A 53 -1.82 10.06 1.60
CA ASN A 53 -0.36 9.94 1.63
C ASN A 53 0.10 9.27 2.93
N GLY A 54 1.32 8.78 2.92
CA GLY A 54 1.88 8.20 4.13
C GLY A 54 3.27 7.60 3.97
N ARG A 55 3.60 6.73 4.91
CA ARG A 55 4.86 6.01 4.96
C ARG A 55 4.70 4.61 4.37
N VAL A 56 5.74 4.16 3.67
CA VAL A 56 5.90 2.76 3.26
C VAL A 56 7.10 2.17 3.98
N THR A 57 6.98 0.93 4.46
CA THR A 57 8.14 0.13 4.89
C THR A 57 8.16 -1.20 4.17
N LEU A 58 9.35 -1.63 3.79
CA LEU A 58 9.62 -2.99 3.32
C LEU A 58 10.28 -3.77 4.46
N ARG A 59 9.75 -4.95 4.78
CA ARG A 59 10.32 -5.88 5.76
C ARG A 59 10.32 -7.29 5.19
N GLU A 60 11.17 -8.15 5.74
CA GLU A 60 11.11 -9.59 5.50
C GLU A 60 10.50 -10.29 6.71
N GLU A 61 9.46 -11.08 6.48
CA GLU A 61 8.76 -11.86 7.49
C GLU A 61 8.56 -13.29 6.95
N ASN A 62 9.11 -14.29 7.65
CA ASN A 62 9.02 -15.70 7.27
C ASN A 62 9.46 -15.97 5.81
N GLY A 63 10.52 -15.31 5.35
CA GLY A 63 11.05 -15.43 3.98
C GLY A 63 10.20 -14.73 2.91
N LYS A 64 9.17 -13.98 3.31
CA LYS A 64 8.34 -13.17 2.40
C LYS A 64 8.67 -11.70 2.59
N ARG A 65 8.69 -10.96 1.50
CA ARG A 65 8.75 -9.50 1.53
C ARG A 65 7.36 -8.95 1.82
N VAL A 66 7.25 -8.05 2.79
CA VAL A 66 5.99 -7.40 3.16
C VAL A 66 6.15 -5.90 3.01
N LEU A 67 5.28 -5.29 2.22
CA LEU A 67 5.15 -3.85 2.10
C LEU A 67 4.03 -3.38 3.03
N ARG A 68 4.35 -2.48 3.97
CA ARG A 68 3.37 -1.89 4.88
C ARG A 68 3.17 -0.43 4.57
N PHE A 69 1.92 -0.05 4.32
CA PHE A 69 1.47 1.31 4.06
C PHE A 69 0.77 1.86 5.30
N VAL A 70 1.22 3.01 5.78
CA VAL A 70 0.65 3.70 6.96
C VAL A 70 0.32 5.13 6.60
N ARG A 71 -0.96 5.50 6.66
CA ARG A 71 -1.44 6.88 6.42
C ARG A 71 -0.92 7.83 7.49
N ASP A 72 -0.53 9.04 7.10
CA ASP A 72 -0.07 10.06 8.05
C ASP A 72 -1.17 10.50 9.03
N GLY A 73 -2.44 10.52 8.58
CA GLY A 73 -3.60 10.95 9.38
C GLY A 73 -4.14 9.94 10.40
N GLY A 74 -3.38 8.87 10.73
CA GLY A 74 -3.77 7.91 11.77
C GLY A 74 -4.90 6.94 11.41
N GLY A 75 -5.27 6.84 10.13
CA GLY A 75 -6.22 5.83 9.62
C GLY A 75 -5.57 4.45 9.45
N GLY A 76 -6.37 3.39 9.49
CA GLY A 76 -5.93 2.00 9.29
C GLY A 76 -4.99 1.85 8.08
N GLY A 77 -3.88 1.14 8.31
CA GLY A 77 -2.87 0.82 7.30
C GLY A 77 -3.19 -0.48 6.56
N ALA A 78 -2.38 -0.79 5.56
CA ALA A 78 -2.45 -2.03 4.80
C ALA A 78 -1.08 -2.72 4.78
N GLU A 79 -1.09 -4.04 4.94
CA GLU A 79 0.08 -4.89 4.73
C GLU A 79 -0.14 -5.71 3.48
N LEU A 80 0.82 -5.63 2.57
CA LEU A 80 0.78 -6.28 1.28
C LEU A 80 1.91 -7.30 1.23
N THR A 81 1.53 -8.54 1.01
CA THR A 81 2.47 -9.63 0.73
C THR A 81 2.36 -9.94 -0.76
N PRO A 82 3.44 -9.83 -1.55
CA PRO A 82 3.44 -10.26 -2.94
C PRO A 82 3.03 -11.73 -3.01
N THR A 83 1.99 -12.01 -3.79
CA THR A 83 1.63 -13.37 -4.17
C THR A 83 2.41 -13.75 -5.42
N LYS A 84 2.79 -15.03 -5.54
CA LYS A 84 3.39 -15.58 -6.76
C LYS A 84 2.40 -15.54 -7.93
#